data_AF-A0A7J9QU18-F1
#
_entry.id   AF-A0A7J9QU18-F1
#
_cell.length_a   1.000
_cell.length_b   1.000
_cell.length_c   1.000
_cell.angle_alpha   90.00
_cell.angle_beta   90.00
_cell.angle_gamma   90.00
#
_symmetry.space_group_name_H-M   'P 1'
#
loop_
_entity.id
_entity.type
_entity.pdbx_description
1 polymer ?
#
loop_
_entity_poly.entity_id
_entity_poly.type
_entity_poly.pdbx_seq_one_letter_code
_entity_poly.pdbx_strand_id
1 'polypeptide(L)'
;MVNKGFPKFGMSQAGAFVAALKNYNLPDFILELVAKECKSDLLERGRIDDRLQSMNDQALELLHKVFVDCEEDDAGKYAQYRFFAYVSSMYHKCEVIVNETIPGASGKNHKIPVAVKNNGMYISVAYNKATGNPVSKKETTRFYEMVDDIKKGDHGTMLTDAIYGSSVGFKGDALVELENLNKGRTKDPENKLDFKTANFENNIYSVTKC
;
A
#
# COMPACT_ATOMS: atom_id res chain seq x y z
N MET A 1 21.37 44.94 32.57
CA MET A 1 20.70 43.70 33.01
C MET A 1 20.44 42.87 31.77
N VAL A 2 21.05 41.68 31.71
CA VAL A 2 20.90 40.75 30.59
C VAL A 2 19.47 40.19 30.63
N ASN A 3 18.68 40.41 29.58
CA ASN A 3 17.42 39.70 29.38
C ASN A 3 17.76 38.21 29.21
N LYS A 4 17.70 37.45 30.32
CA LYS A 4 17.72 35.99 30.29
C LYS A 4 16.51 35.56 29.48
N GLY A 5 16.75 35.21 28.22
CA GLY A 5 15.74 34.65 27.34
C GLY A 5 15.13 33.42 28.01
N PHE A 6 13.86 33.53 28.38
CA PHE A 6 13.05 32.36 28.68
C PHE A 6 13.16 31.38 27.50
N PRO A 7 13.40 30.07 27.72
CA PRO A 7 13.34 29.10 26.64
C PRO A 7 11.95 29.18 26.00
N LYS A 8 11.89 29.36 24.68
CA LYS A 8 10.64 29.16 23.95
C LYS A 8 10.36 27.65 23.97
N PHE A 9 9.53 27.19 24.90
CA PHE A 9 8.93 25.87 24.86
C PHE A 9 7.82 25.84 23.79
N GLY A 10 8.21 26.05 22.53
CA GLY A 10 7.42 25.62 21.39
C GLY A 10 7.90 24.22 21.05
N MET A 11 7.01 23.23 21.01
CA MET A 11 7.33 21.95 20.39
C MET A 11 7.85 22.26 18.98
N SER A 12 9.05 21.82 18.62
CA SER A 12 9.51 21.97 17.24
C SER A 12 8.48 21.33 16.32
N GLN A 13 8.33 21.83 15.09
CA GLN A 13 7.39 21.26 14.13
C GLN A 13 7.60 19.73 13.99
N ALA A 14 8.85 19.30 14.01
CA ALA A 14 9.24 17.89 14.10
C ALA A 14 8.68 17.17 15.34
N GLY A 15 8.80 17.78 16.54
CA GLY A 15 8.25 17.21 17.77
C GLY A 15 6.72 17.05 17.73
N ALA A 16 6.01 18.00 17.11
CA ALA A 16 4.56 17.90 16.91
C ALA A 16 4.20 16.76 15.94
N PHE A 17 4.93 16.63 14.82
CA PHE A 17 4.72 15.55 13.86
C PHE A 17 4.99 14.17 14.46
N VAL A 18 6.08 13.99 15.21
CA VAL A 18 6.35 12.73 15.93
C VAL A 18 5.22 12.37 16.88
N ALA A 19 4.72 13.35 17.65
CA ALA A 19 3.64 13.13 18.61
C ALA A 19 2.31 12.70 17.96
N ALA A 20 2.03 13.19 16.75
CA ALA A 20 0.88 12.75 15.97
C ALA A 20 1.10 11.35 15.37
N LEU A 21 2.20 11.19 14.62
CA LEU A 21 2.48 10.00 13.80
C LEU A 21 2.63 8.71 14.60
N LYS A 22 3.14 8.78 15.84
CA LYS A 22 3.30 7.58 16.68
C LYS A 22 1.99 6.83 16.99
N ASN A 23 0.84 7.51 16.89
CA ASN A 23 -0.46 6.89 17.15
C ASN A 23 -1.07 6.21 15.92
N TYR A 24 -0.46 6.37 14.73
CA TYR A 24 -1.00 5.85 13.46
C TYR A 24 -0.52 4.43 13.13
N ASN A 25 0.30 3.80 13.99
CA ASN A 25 0.80 2.42 13.83
C ASN A 25 1.33 2.14 12.42
N LEU A 26 2.13 3.06 11.88
CA LEU A 26 2.65 2.96 10.51
C LEU A 26 3.56 1.73 10.37
N PRO A 27 3.42 0.94 9.30
CA PRO A 27 4.31 -0.19 9.04
C PRO A 27 5.76 0.27 8.83
N ASP A 28 6.72 -0.51 9.32
CA ASP A 28 8.15 -0.18 9.23
C ASP A 28 8.63 0.09 7.80
N PHE A 29 8.17 -0.72 6.82
CA PHE A 29 8.58 -0.54 5.42
C PHE A 29 8.11 0.80 4.83
N ILE A 30 7.04 1.40 5.35
CA ILE A 30 6.59 2.75 4.94
C ILE A 30 7.57 3.79 5.44
N LEU A 31 8.05 3.65 6.68
CA LEU A 31 9.07 4.53 7.24
C LEU A 31 10.36 4.43 6.41
N GLU A 32 10.78 3.22 6.06
CA GLU A 32 11.96 2.99 5.22
C GLU A 32 11.82 3.60 3.82
N LEU A 33 10.65 3.43 3.20
CA LEU A 33 10.32 3.99 1.89
C LEU A 33 10.42 5.52 1.90
N VAL A 34 9.79 6.16 2.88
CA VAL A 34 9.77 7.62 3.02
C VAL A 34 11.15 8.14 3.41
N ALA A 35 11.85 7.47 4.31
CA ALA A 35 13.21 7.85 4.69
C ALA A 35 14.14 7.85 3.48
N LYS A 36 14.09 6.79 2.66
CA LYS A 36 14.89 6.68 1.43
C LYS A 36 14.57 7.80 0.44
N GLU A 37 13.29 8.10 0.24
CA GLU A 37 12.86 9.18 -0.65
C GLU A 37 13.36 10.55 -0.20
N CYS A 38 13.19 10.85 1.09
CA CYS A 38 13.55 12.13 1.69
C CYS A 38 15.04 12.22 2.06
N LYS A 39 15.85 11.21 1.68
CA LYS A 39 17.27 11.09 2.05
C LYS A 39 17.50 11.30 3.54
N SER A 40 16.61 10.71 4.32
CA SER A 40 16.59 10.75 5.77
C SER A 40 17.28 9.52 6.34
N ASP A 41 17.90 9.68 7.50
CA ASP A 41 18.23 8.53 8.35
C ASP A 41 16.94 7.88 8.88
N LEU A 42 17.05 6.60 9.21
CA LEU A 42 16.03 5.85 9.93
C LEU A 42 16.72 4.82 10.80
N LEU A 43 16.43 4.87 12.10
CA LEU A 43 16.90 3.87 13.04
C LEU A 43 16.33 2.48 12.68
N GLU A 44 17.22 1.48 12.54
CA GLU A 44 16.84 0.12 12.12
C GLU A 44 15.98 -0.62 13.16
N ARG A 45 16.16 -0.29 14.45
CA ARG A 45 15.46 -0.93 15.58
C ARG A 45 15.13 0.09 16.65
N GLY A 46 13.96 -0.02 17.26
CA GLY A 46 13.56 0.85 18.35
C GLY A 46 12.05 0.98 18.44
N ARG A 47 11.57 1.79 19.39
CA ARG A 47 10.14 2.15 19.44
C ARG A 47 9.84 3.11 18.30
N ILE A 48 8.56 3.16 17.89
CA ILE A 48 8.13 4.06 16.82
C ILE A 48 8.53 5.52 17.09
N ASP A 49 8.44 5.98 18.34
CA ASP A 49 8.88 7.32 18.75
C ASP A 49 10.36 7.57 18.44
N ASP A 50 11.24 6.63 18.79
CA ASP A 50 12.69 6.74 18.55
C ASP A 50 13.02 6.71 17.05
N ARG A 51 12.31 5.86 16.30
CA ARG A 51 12.48 5.73 14.85
C ARG A 51 12.03 7.00 14.14
N LEU A 52 10.87 7.55 14.47
CA LEU A 52 10.39 8.82 13.91
C LEU A 52 11.33 9.98 14.28
N GLN A 53 11.83 10.04 15.51
CA GLN A 53 12.80 11.07 15.92
C GLN A 53 14.14 11.01 15.17
N SER A 54 14.52 9.85 14.64
CA SER A 54 15.72 9.72 13.82
C SER A 54 15.56 10.26 12.39
N MET A 55 14.32 10.56 11.97
CA MET A 55 14.03 11.05 10.63
C MET A 55 14.17 12.57 10.53
N ASN A 56 14.52 13.07 9.33
CA ASN A 56 14.60 14.50 9.05
C ASN A 56 13.20 15.14 8.91
N ASP A 57 13.16 16.47 8.97
CA ASP A 57 11.90 17.24 8.92
C ASP A 57 11.08 16.97 7.65
N GLN A 58 11.74 16.77 6.50
CA GLN A 58 11.05 16.50 5.23
C GLN A 58 10.32 15.16 5.25
N ALA A 59 10.93 14.13 5.84
CA ALA A 59 10.33 12.81 5.96
C ALA A 59 9.15 12.83 6.95
N LEU A 60 9.30 13.52 8.07
CA LEU A 60 8.23 13.69 9.06
C LEU A 60 7.05 14.49 8.49
N GLU A 61 7.33 15.56 7.75
CA GLU A 61 6.31 16.36 7.07
C GLU A 61 5.57 15.54 6.01
N LEU A 62 6.30 14.74 5.20
CA LEU A 62 5.68 13.87 4.21
C LEU A 62 4.78 12.81 4.86
N LEU A 63 5.23 12.14 5.92
CA LEU A 63 4.41 11.19 6.67
C LEU A 63 3.16 11.87 7.25
N HIS A 64 3.31 13.07 7.81
CA HIS A 64 2.20 13.82 8.37
C HIS A 64 1.15 14.17 7.32
N LYS A 65 1.58 14.74 6.19
CA LYS A 65 0.70 15.06 5.04
C LYS A 65 -0.07 13.85 4.56
N VAL A 66 0.60 12.71 4.42
CA VAL A 66 0.01 11.49 3.86
C VAL A 66 -0.99 10.85 4.82
N PHE A 67 -0.63 10.70 6.10
CA PHE A 67 -1.35 9.83 7.04
C PHE A 67 -2.19 10.59 8.07
N VAL A 68 -1.81 11.82 8.42
CA VAL A 68 -2.55 12.64 9.39
C VAL A 68 -3.49 13.57 8.64
N ASP A 69 -2.95 14.37 7.73
CA ASP A 69 -3.75 15.37 6.98
C ASP A 69 -4.51 14.74 5.81
N CYS A 70 -4.15 13.51 5.42
CA CYS A 70 -4.75 12.79 4.29
C CYS A 70 -4.71 13.59 2.98
N GLU A 71 -3.64 14.38 2.78
CA GLU A 71 -3.44 15.15 1.56
C GLU A 71 -3.37 14.24 0.33
N GLU A 72 -3.65 14.82 -0.83
CA GLU A 72 -3.51 14.19 -2.13
C GLU A 72 -2.47 14.95 -2.95
N ASP A 73 -1.67 14.21 -3.70
CA ASP A 73 -0.71 14.74 -4.65
C ASP A 73 -1.16 14.40 -6.08
N ASP A 74 -0.81 15.26 -7.04
CA ASP A 74 -1.20 15.08 -8.44
C ASP A 74 -0.67 13.78 -9.07
N ALA A 75 0.44 13.24 -8.53
CA ALA A 75 1.03 11.98 -8.98
C ALA A 75 0.38 10.74 -8.33
N GLY A 76 -0.51 10.92 -7.34
CA GLY A 76 -1.19 9.87 -6.59
C GLY A 76 -0.28 9.05 -5.67
N LYS A 77 0.90 9.54 -5.37
CA LYS A 77 1.88 8.89 -4.49
C LYS A 77 1.37 8.75 -3.06
N TYR A 78 0.71 9.77 -2.53
CA TYR A 78 0.18 9.76 -1.17
C TYR A 78 -0.93 8.71 -1.05
N ALA A 79 -1.75 8.59 -2.09
CA ALA A 79 -2.76 7.55 -2.19
C ALA A 79 -2.15 6.13 -2.29
N GLN A 80 -1.00 5.98 -2.96
CA GLN A 80 -0.24 4.72 -2.96
C GLN A 80 0.31 4.38 -1.56
N TYR A 81 0.87 5.34 -0.83
CA TYR A 81 1.40 5.09 0.52
C TYR A 81 0.31 4.65 1.50
N ARG A 82 -0.86 5.29 1.43
CA ARG A 82 -2.05 4.84 2.18
C ARG A 82 -2.51 3.45 1.76
N PHE A 83 -2.46 3.13 0.47
CA PHE A 83 -2.82 1.79 -0.02
C PHE A 83 -1.85 0.73 0.49
N PHE A 84 -0.56 1.02 0.52
CA PHE A 84 0.46 0.10 1.02
C PHE A 84 0.25 -0.18 2.52
N ALA A 85 -0.02 0.86 3.31
CA ALA A 85 -0.37 0.71 4.73
C ALA A 85 -1.65 -0.11 4.91
N TYR A 86 -2.67 0.11 4.08
CA TYR A 86 -3.89 -0.69 4.08
C TYR A 86 -3.61 -2.17 3.82
N VAL A 87 -2.87 -2.51 2.75
CA VAL A 87 -2.51 -3.90 2.44
C VAL A 87 -1.73 -4.53 3.59
N SER A 88 -0.77 -3.80 4.18
CA SER A 88 -0.01 -4.28 5.34
C SER A 88 -0.90 -4.59 6.54
N SER A 89 -1.94 -3.77 6.78
CA SER A 89 -2.90 -4.01 7.86
C SER A 89 -3.74 -5.29 7.65
N MET A 90 -3.97 -5.70 6.40
CA MET A 90 -4.70 -6.93 6.07
C MET A 90 -3.86 -8.19 6.29
N TYR A 91 -2.53 -8.10 6.21
CA TYR A 91 -1.62 -9.24 6.26
C TYR A 91 -0.62 -9.10 7.43
N HIS A 92 -1.14 -9.17 8.65
CA HIS A 92 -0.33 -9.06 9.86
C HIS A 92 0.78 -10.13 9.89
N LYS A 93 2.00 -9.75 10.28
CA LYS A 93 3.22 -10.59 10.32
C LYS A 93 3.71 -11.12 8.97
N CYS A 94 3.13 -10.68 7.85
CA CYS A 94 3.63 -11.00 6.53
C CYS A 94 4.62 -9.93 6.05
N GLU A 95 5.53 -10.32 5.17
CA GLU A 95 6.46 -9.41 4.51
C GLU A 95 5.71 -8.70 3.37
N VAL A 96 5.72 -7.37 3.36
CA VAL A 96 5.17 -6.55 2.28
C VAL A 96 6.31 -5.97 1.47
N ILE A 97 6.33 -6.30 0.17
CA ILE A 97 7.35 -5.86 -0.77
C ILE A 97 6.69 -4.94 -1.79
N VAL A 98 7.32 -3.80 -2.05
CA VAL A 98 6.84 -2.82 -3.02
C VAL A 98 7.65 -2.87 -4.32
N ASN A 99 6.97 -2.66 -5.45
CA ASN A 99 7.55 -2.64 -6.80
C ASN A 99 8.31 -3.93 -7.17
N GLU A 100 7.76 -5.08 -6.79
CA GLU A 100 8.33 -6.40 -7.10
C GLU A 100 8.03 -6.79 -8.56
N THR A 101 8.92 -7.56 -9.18
CA THR A 101 8.65 -8.17 -10.50
C THR A 101 8.45 -9.67 -10.33
N ILE A 102 7.29 -10.17 -10.76
CA ILE A 102 6.91 -11.59 -10.63
C ILE A 102 6.71 -12.19 -12.03
N PRO A 103 7.44 -13.27 -12.39
CA PRO A 103 7.20 -14.02 -13.62
C PRO A 103 5.85 -14.74 -13.61
N GLY A 104 5.11 -14.68 -14.72
CA GLY A 104 3.92 -15.50 -14.97
C GLY A 104 4.23 -16.74 -15.82
N ALA A 105 3.26 -17.65 -15.92
CA ALA A 105 3.36 -18.87 -16.73
C ALA A 105 3.63 -18.59 -18.21
N SER A 106 3.16 -17.45 -18.72
CA SER A 106 3.43 -17.00 -20.09
C SER A 106 4.90 -16.64 -20.37
N GLY A 107 5.77 -16.65 -19.35
CA GLY A 107 7.14 -16.14 -19.42
C GLY A 107 7.24 -14.62 -19.35
N LYS A 108 6.10 -13.91 -19.21
CA LYS A 108 6.06 -12.46 -19.04
C LYS A 108 6.36 -12.08 -17.58
N ASN A 109 7.22 -11.08 -17.41
CA ASN A 109 7.46 -10.45 -16.12
C ASN A 109 6.42 -9.38 -15.84
N HIS A 110 5.72 -9.50 -14.71
CA HIS A 110 4.70 -8.54 -14.28
C HIS A 110 5.24 -7.69 -13.14
N LYS A 111 5.18 -6.36 -13.31
CA LYS A 111 5.55 -5.41 -12.25
C LYS A 111 4.35 -5.23 -11.33
N ILE A 112 4.52 -5.65 -10.08
CA ILE A 112 3.50 -5.63 -9.06
C ILE A 112 3.83 -4.52 -8.05
N PRO A 113 2.96 -3.51 -7.88
CA PRO A 113 3.20 -2.43 -6.93
C PRO A 113 3.36 -2.92 -5.50
N VAL A 114 2.57 -3.92 -5.09
CA VAL A 114 2.64 -4.52 -3.76
C VAL A 114 2.49 -6.04 -3.85
N ALA A 115 3.45 -6.76 -3.32
CA ALA A 115 3.38 -8.20 -3.14
C ALA A 115 3.52 -8.53 -1.66
N VAL A 116 2.79 -9.55 -1.20
CA VAL A 116 2.83 -10.02 0.18
C VAL A 116 3.41 -11.42 0.20
N LYS A 117 4.48 -11.60 0.98
CA LYS A 117 5.12 -12.90 1.20
C LYS A 117 4.87 -13.40 2.62
N ASN A 118 4.68 -14.70 2.75
CA ASN A 118 4.70 -15.41 4.02
C ASN A 118 5.70 -16.56 3.90
N ASN A 119 6.72 -16.57 4.78
CA ASN A 119 7.84 -17.52 4.73
C ASN A 119 8.48 -17.64 3.33
N GLY A 120 8.69 -16.51 2.65
CA GLY A 120 9.31 -16.44 1.31
C GLY A 120 8.38 -16.77 0.13
N MET A 121 7.15 -17.21 0.38
CA MET A 121 6.18 -17.55 -0.66
C MET A 121 5.17 -16.41 -0.87
N TYR A 122 4.84 -16.08 -2.12
CA TYR A 122 3.81 -15.08 -2.42
C TYR A 122 2.43 -15.61 -2.04
N ILE A 123 1.70 -14.83 -1.23
CA ILE A 123 0.33 -15.15 -0.80
C ILE A 123 -0.70 -14.16 -1.32
N SER A 124 -0.29 -12.92 -1.61
CA SER A 124 -1.16 -11.90 -2.19
C SER A 124 -0.39 -10.96 -3.11
N VAL A 125 -1.07 -10.45 -4.13
CA VAL A 125 -0.63 -9.31 -4.93
C VAL A 125 -1.67 -8.20 -4.84
N ALA A 126 -1.23 -6.95 -4.88
CA ALA A 126 -2.14 -5.82 -4.80
C ALA A 126 -1.71 -4.70 -5.74
N TYR A 127 -2.71 -4.06 -6.33
CA TYR A 127 -2.55 -2.97 -7.28
C TYR A 127 -3.51 -1.85 -6.91
N ASN A 128 -3.06 -0.60 -6.87
CA ASN A 128 -3.94 0.54 -6.69
C ASN A 128 -3.90 1.49 -7.89
N LYS A 129 -5.07 1.85 -8.40
CA LYS A 129 -5.21 2.94 -9.37
C LYS A 129 -5.32 4.26 -8.61
N ALA A 130 -4.20 4.97 -8.51
CA ALA A 130 -4.12 6.19 -7.71
C ALA A 130 -4.66 7.46 -8.38
N THR A 131 -4.61 7.55 -9.72
CA THR A 131 -4.99 8.77 -10.46
C THR A 131 -5.77 8.48 -11.74
N GLY A 132 -6.33 9.54 -12.32
CA GLY A 132 -7.05 9.50 -13.59
C GLY A 132 -8.51 9.10 -13.43
N ASN A 133 -9.06 8.47 -14.48
CA ASN A 133 -10.47 8.07 -14.49
C ASN A 133 -10.73 6.86 -13.59
N PRO A 134 -11.97 6.65 -13.12
CA PRO A 134 -12.36 5.43 -12.42
C PRO A 134 -11.96 4.16 -13.17
N VAL A 135 -11.66 3.08 -12.43
CA VAL A 135 -11.24 1.79 -12.99
C VAL A 135 -12.31 1.29 -13.96
N SER A 136 -11.88 1.00 -15.19
CA SER A 136 -12.74 0.50 -16.26
C SER A 136 -12.79 -1.02 -16.31
N LYS A 137 -13.78 -1.56 -17.02
CA LYS A 137 -13.87 -2.98 -17.37
C LYS A 137 -12.56 -3.53 -17.98
N LYS A 138 -11.97 -2.80 -18.93
CA LYS A 138 -10.71 -3.22 -19.60
C LYS A 138 -9.54 -3.31 -18.62
N GLU A 139 -9.43 -2.40 -17.67
CA GLU A 139 -8.38 -2.43 -16.65
C GLU A 139 -8.59 -3.58 -15.67
N THR A 140 -9.84 -3.86 -15.32
CA THR A 140 -10.21 -5.01 -14.50
C THR A 140 -9.83 -6.33 -15.15
N THR A 141 -10.17 -6.52 -16.44
CA THR A 141 -9.78 -7.72 -17.19
C THR A 141 -8.25 -7.87 -17.22
N ARG A 142 -7.52 -6.79 -17.47
CA ARG A 142 -6.04 -6.82 -17.46
C ARG A 142 -5.46 -7.20 -16.11
N PHE A 143 -6.02 -6.65 -15.03
CA PHE A 143 -5.61 -7.02 -13.67
C PHE A 143 -5.87 -8.50 -13.42
N TYR A 144 -7.06 -9.00 -13.76
CA TYR A 144 -7.42 -10.41 -13.63
C TYR A 144 -6.45 -11.32 -14.40
N GLU A 145 -6.22 -11.05 -15.69
CA GLU A 145 -5.33 -11.84 -16.55
C GLU A 145 -3.89 -11.86 -16.03
N MET A 146 -3.38 -10.71 -15.55
CA MET A 146 -2.05 -10.61 -14.96
C MET A 146 -1.91 -11.51 -13.73
N VAL A 147 -2.87 -11.44 -12.81
CA VAL A 147 -2.82 -12.24 -11.58
C VAL A 147 -3.02 -13.72 -11.89
N ASP A 148 -3.91 -14.06 -12.83
CA ASP A 148 -4.12 -15.44 -13.26
C ASP A 148 -2.85 -16.04 -13.90
N ASP A 149 -2.13 -15.26 -14.70
CA ASP A 149 -0.86 -15.67 -15.28
C ASP A 149 0.23 -15.91 -14.20
N ILE A 150 0.28 -15.06 -13.18
CA ILE A 150 1.16 -15.27 -12.01
C ILE A 150 0.75 -16.53 -11.24
N LYS A 151 -0.55 -16.71 -10.98
CA LYS A 151 -1.08 -17.86 -10.24
C LYS A 151 -0.73 -19.20 -10.90
N LYS A 152 -0.68 -19.23 -12.23
CA LYS A 152 -0.30 -20.41 -13.02
C LYS A 152 1.21 -20.61 -13.13
N GLY A 153 2.03 -19.60 -12.79
CA GLY A 153 3.48 -19.69 -12.83
C GLY A 153 4.08 -20.31 -11.57
N ASP A 154 5.40 -20.49 -11.56
CA ASP A 154 6.15 -21.15 -10.48
C ASP A 154 5.98 -20.47 -9.10
N HIS A 155 5.72 -19.17 -9.11
CA HIS A 155 5.54 -18.37 -7.90
C HIS A 155 4.08 -18.29 -7.42
N GLY A 156 3.14 -18.88 -8.17
CA GLY A 156 1.70 -18.75 -7.94
C GLY A 156 1.10 -19.79 -6.98
N THR A 157 1.81 -20.87 -6.65
CA THR A 157 1.25 -22.00 -5.90
C THR A 157 0.54 -21.58 -4.61
N MET A 158 1.15 -20.68 -3.84
CA MET A 158 0.62 -20.17 -2.56
C MET A 158 -0.17 -18.87 -2.68
N LEU A 159 -0.32 -18.32 -3.89
CA LEU A 159 -1.07 -17.09 -4.13
C LEU A 159 -2.56 -17.37 -3.93
N THR A 160 -3.14 -16.82 -2.87
CA THR A 160 -4.54 -17.02 -2.49
C THR A 160 -5.40 -15.80 -2.72
N ASP A 161 -4.81 -14.60 -2.71
CA ASP A 161 -5.55 -13.35 -2.82
C ASP A 161 -4.98 -12.44 -3.91
N ALA A 162 -5.85 -11.61 -4.48
CA ALA A 162 -5.46 -10.45 -5.25
C ALA A 162 -6.35 -9.25 -4.93
N ILE A 163 -5.73 -8.10 -4.65
CA ILE A 163 -6.45 -6.89 -4.25
C ILE A 163 -6.32 -5.83 -5.33
N TYR A 164 -7.44 -5.44 -5.94
CA TYR A 164 -7.51 -4.26 -6.77
C TYR A 164 -8.03 -3.08 -5.95
N GLY A 165 -7.13 -2.20 -5.53
CA GLY A 165 -7.43 -0.89 -4.99
C GLY A 165 -7.75 0.14 -6.07
N SER A 166 -8.63 1.08 -5.75
CA SER A 166 -8.78 2.32 -6.52
C SER A 166 -8.88 3.51 -5.57
N SER A 167 -8.09 4.54 -5.84
CA SER A 167 -8.23 5.86 -5.22
C SER A 167 -9.18 6.76 -6.01
N VAL A 168 -9.53 6.36 -7.23
CA VAL A 168 -10.38 7.12 -8.16
C VAL A 168 -11.71 6.44 -8.43
N GLY A 169 -12.08 5.45 -7.61
CA GLY A 169 -13.32 4.68 -7.76
C GLY A 169 -13.28 3.60 -8.83
N PHE A 170 -14.35 2.82 -8.87
CA PHE A 170 -14.63 1.81 -9.90
C PHE A 170 -15.86 2.22 -10.70
N LYS A 171 -15.84 1.96 -12.01
CA LYS A 171 -17.09 1.97 -12.79
C LYS A 171 -17.91 0.73 -12.43
N GLY A 172 -19.25 0.85 -12.46
CA GLY A 172 -20.13 -0.28 -12.12
C GLY A 172 -19.92 -1.50 -13.01
N ASP A 173 -19.67 -1.30 -14.31
CA ASP A 173 -19.38 -2.38 -15.26
C ASP A 173 -18.04 -3.08 -15.00
N ALA A 174 -17.09 -2.39 -14.36
CA ALA A 174 -15.81 -2.95 -13.94
C ALA A 174 -15.97 -3.95 -12.78
N LEU A 175 -16.77 -3.60 -11.77
CA LEU A 175 -17.05 -4.50 -10.64
C LEU A 175 -17.79 -5.77 -11.10
N VAL A 176 -18.82 -5.59 -11.95
CA VAL A 176 -19.57 -6.71 -12.53
C VAL A 176 -18.67 -7.62 -13.36
N GLU A 177 -17.74 -7.05 -14.14
CA GLU A 177 -16.80 -7.87 -14.91
C GLU A 177 -15.88 -8.71 -14.01
N LEU A 178 -15.33 -8.13 -12.93
CA LEU A 178 -14.48 -8.88 -12.02
C LEU A 178 -15.24 -10.05 -11.38
N GLU A 179 -16.49 -9.80 -10.99
CA GLU A 179 -17.36 -10.82 -10.41
C GLU A 179 -17.63 -11.96 -11.41
N ASN A 180 -17.90 -11.62 -12.67
CA ASN A 180 -18.11 -12.61 -13.75
C ASN A 180 -16.84 -13.43 -14.03
N LEU A 181 -15.68 -12.79 -14.11
CA LEU A 181 -14.39 -13.46 -14.30
C LEU A 181 -14.10 -14.41 -13.12
N ASN A 182 -14.37 -13.97 -11.90
CA ASN A 182 -14.18 -14.80 -10.70
C ASN A 182 -15.13 -16.01 -10.68
N LYS A 183 -16.40 -15.84 -11.06
CA LYS A 183 -17.38 -16.94 -11.20
C LYS A 183 -17.01 -17.94 -12.29
N GLY A 184 -16.34 -17.48 -13.36
CA GLY A 184 -15.89 -18.33 -14.46
C GLY A 184 -14.69 -19.22 -14.12
N ARG A 185 -14.05 -19.01 -12.97
CA ARG A 185 -12.88 -19.77 -12.54
C ARG A 185 -13.27 -21.17 -12.06
N THR A 186 -12.43 -22.17 -12.38
CA THR A 186 -12.61 -23.54 -11.90
C THR A 186 -12.52 -23.60 -10.38
N LYS A 187 -13.42 -24.36 -9.74
CA LYS A 187 -13.48 -24.52 -8.26
C LYS A 187 -12.43 -25.49 -7.72
N ASP A 188 -11.30 -25.62 -8.40
CA ASP A 188 -10.21 -26.46 -7.96
C ASP A 188 -9.54 -25.81 -6.74
N PRO A 189 -9.48 -26.51 -5.58
CA PRO A 189 -8.86 -25.98 -4.37
C PRO A 189 -7.41 -25.50 -4.54
N GLU A 190 -6.61 -26.16 -5.38
CA GLU A 190 -5.20 -25.77 -5.62
C GLU A 190 -5.08 -24.48 -6.43
N ASN A 191 -6.06 -24.27 -7.32
CA ASN A 191 -6.19 -23.07 -8.13
C ASN A 191 -7.15 -22.05 -7.50
N LYS A 192 -7.46 -22.13 -6.21
CA LYS A 192 -8.29 -21.10 -5.58
C LYS A 192 -7.53 -19.77 -5.54
N LEU A 193 -8.20 -18.70 -5.95
CA LEU A 193 -7.68 -17.32 -5.94
C LEU A 193 -8.85 -16.36 -5.70
N ASP A 194 -8.80 -15.60 -4.62
CA ASP A 194 -9.85 -14.68 -4.19
C ASP A 194 -9.52 -13.25 -4.65
N PHE A 195 -10.30 -12.72 -5.59
CA PHE A 195 -10.19 -11.33 -6.04
C PHE A 195 -11.00 -10.40 -5.14
N LYS A 196 -10.34 -9.41 -4.56
CA LYS A 196 -10.92 -8.39 -3.68
C LYS A 196 -10.80 -7.02 -4.33
N THR A 197 -11.79 -6.17 -4.13
CA THR A 197 -11.70 -4.75 -4.50
C THR A 197 -11.66 -3.90 -3.25
N ALA A 198 -10.90 -2.80 -3.29
CA ALA A 198 -10.84 -1.83 -2.23
C ALA A 198 -11.01 -0.43 -2.80
N ASN A 199 -11.92 0.37 -2.26
CA ASN A 199 -12.10 1.76 -2.68
C ASN A 199 -11.61 2.70 -1.59
N PHE A 200 -10.95 3.79 -2.00
CA PHE A 200 -10.59 4.87 -1.10
C PHE A 200 -11.76 5.85 -1.02
N GLU A 201 -12.46 5.86 0.12
CA GLU A 201 -13.56 6.77 0.40
C GLU A 201 -13.45 7.27 1.83
N ASN A 202 -13.78 8.54 2.06
CA ASN A 202 -13.69 9.17 3.39
C ASN A 202 -12.30 8.98 4.05
N ASN A 203 -11.24 9.15 3.25
CA ASN A 203 -9.84 9.04 3.64
C ASN A 203 -9.38 7.64 4.08
N ILE A 204 -10.18 6.59 3.86
CA ILE A 204 -9.88 5.23 4.29
C ILE A 204 -10.12 4.26 3.14
N TYR A 205 -9.23 3.27 2.98
CA TYR A 205 -9.50 2.14 2.10
C TYR A 205 -10.47 1.17 2.77
N SER A 206 -11.53 0.80 2.06
CA SER A 206 -12.49 -0.19 2.51
C SER A 206 -12.76 -1.22 1.43
N VAL A 207 -12.98 -2.47 1.84
CA VAL A 207 -13.34 -3.55 0.90
C VAL A 207 -14.68 -3.21 0.27
N THR A 208 -14.70 -3.09 -1.05
CA THR A 208 -15.94 -3.02 -1.81
C THR A 208 -16.40 -4.44 -2.06
N LYS A 209 -17.63 -4.78 -1.69
CA LYS A 209 -18.20 -6.08 -2.04
C LYS A 209 -18.45 -6.07 -3.55
N CYS A 210 -17.75 -6.93 -4.28
CA CYS A 210 -18.15 -7.37 -5.61
C CYS A 210 -19.31 -8.34 -5.49
#